data_AF-A0A1F5AR79-F1
#
_entry.id   AF-A0A1F5AR79-F1
#
_cell.length_a   1.000
_cell.length_b   1.000
_cell.length_c   1.000
_cell.angle_alpha   90.00
_cell.angle_beta   90.00
_cell.angle_gamma   90.00
#
_symmetry.space_group_name_H-M   'P 1'
#
loop_
_entity.id
_entity.type
_entity.pdbx_description
1 polymer ?
#
loop_
_entity_poly.entity_id
_entity_poly.type
_entity_poly.pdbx_seq_one_letter_code
_entity_poly.pdbx_strand_id
1 'polypeptide(L)'
;MRKSALGAALGLTASLAILSSGALPVQEASIQDARLEKFFRKKTVTIAVTDSGLGGLSVLAEAAERMAKAGTFETVNFVFYNALFSSEGGYNSLRTRGEKIAIFQSALGGLEKRYRPDLVLIACNTLSVLYEKTSFSRRTKTPVVGIVDSGVEMMAEGLRAQPEASVIIFGTPTTISEEEHRRELERAGFAAGRIISQPCPELESYIERDSAGAETELLISAFVGEALEKLPSPRPPVFASLNCTHYGYSLPLWEAAFAGAGVKPAGLLSPNSRMVDFLFAPGRAGRFPGTRITVHVVSMVEISQGKIDSLGKRLAGSSPATAEALRTYELVPGLFRWNSGN
;
A
#
# COMPACT_ATOMS: atom_id res chain seq x y z
N MET A 1 73.13 -28.60 13.42
CA MET A 1 71.99 -29.18 14.14
C MET A 1 70.84 -28.16 14.15
N ARG A 2 69.62 -28.68 13.98
CA ARG A 2 68.39 -28.04 13.47
C ARG A 2 67.99 -26.70 14.11
N LYS A 3 67.67 -25.72 13.24
CA LYS A 3 66.78 -24.58 13.50
C LYS A 3 65.33 -25.11 13.57
N SER A 4 64.59 -24.82 14.64
CA SER A 4 63.16 -25.15 14.77
C SER A 4 62.31 -23.90 14.56
N ALA A 5 61.44 -23.99 13.55
CA ALA A 5 60.45 -23.00 13.17
C ALA A 5 59.32 -22.92 14.20
N LEU A 6 58.89 -21.70 14.54
CA LEU A 6 57.62 -21.43 15.20
C LEU A 6 56.57 -21.28 14.09
N GLY A 7 55.78 -22.34 13.89
CA GLY A 7 54.69 -22.38 12.93
C GLY A 7 53.44 -21.70 13.47
N ALA A 8 52.90 -20.78 12.69
CA ALA A 8 51.57 -20.21 12.84
C ALA A 8 50.49 -21.28 12.58
N ALA A 9 49.51 -21.36 13.47
CA ALA A 9 48.25 -22.05 13.19
C ALA A 9 47.11 -21.03 13.38
N LEU A 10 46.68 -20.45 12.25
CA LEU A 10 45.42 -19.72 12.14
C LEU A 10 44.27 -20.72 12.36
N GLY A 11 43.64 -20.65 13.53
CA GLY A 11 42.34 -21.28 13.76
C GLY A 11 41.25 -20.44 13.11
N LEU A 12 40.70 -20.96 12.02
CA LEU A 12 39.58 -20.41 11.28
C LEU A 12 38.30 -20.52 12.13
N THR A 13 37.92 -19.47 12.87
CA THR A 13 36.56 -19.35 13.42
C THR A 13 35.71 -18.51 12.48
N ALA A 14 35.05 -19.21 11.54
CA ALA A 14 33.96 -18.67 10.77
C ALA A 14 32.76 -18.41 11.71
N SER A 15 32.73 -17.23 12.32
CA SER A 15 31.52 -16.75 13.00
C SER A 15 30.58 -16.16 11.96
N LEU A 16 29.61 -17.00 11.56
CA LEU A 16 28.44 -16.66 10.76
C LEU A 16 27.81 -15.36 11.29
N ALA A 17 27.92 -14.28 10.52
CA ALA A 17 27.08 -13.11 10.69
C ALA A 17 25.67 -13.49 10.21
N ILE A 18 24.76 -13.72 11.16
CA ILE A 18 23.35 -13.92 10.87
C ILE A 18 22.78 -12.57 10.42
N LEU A 19 22.56 -12.45 9.11
CA LEU A 19 21.78 -11.39 8.48
C LEU A 19 20.32 -11.51 8.95
N SER A 20 19.90 -10.66 9.89
CA SER A 20 18.47 -10.53 10.23
C SER A 20 17.80 -9.58 9.23
N SER A 21 17.15 -10.16 8.23
CA SER A 21 16.15 -9.50 7.38
C SER A 21 15.03 -8.90 8.24
N GLY A 22 14.46 -7.76 7.83
CA GLY A 22 13.30 -7.10 8.45
C GLY A 22 11.99 -7.90 8.38
N ALA A 23 12.00 -9.12 8.89
CA ALA A 23 10.81 -9.94 9.00
C ALA A 23 10.01 -9.49 10.23
N LEU A 24 8.68 -9.52 10.13
CA LEU A 24 7.83 -9.88 11.26
C LEU A 24 8.55 -10.99 12.06
N PRO A 25 8.56 -10.97 13.41
CA PRO A 25 9.23 -12.02 14.18
C PRO A 25 8.83 -13.37 13.56
N VAL A 26 9.80 -14.21 13.16
CA VAL A 26 9.64 -15.35 12.21
C VAL A 26 8.34 -16.15 12.42
N GLN A 27 7.89 -16.24 13.67
CA GLN A 27 6.61 -16.78 14.07
C GLN A 27 5.37 -16.08 13.47
N GLU A 28 5.26 -14.75 13.49
CA GLU A 28 4.15 -13.98 12.90
C GLU A 28 4.09 -14.11 11.36
N ALA A 29 5.24 -14.04 10.67
CA ALA A 29 5.31 -14.31 9.22
C ALA A 29 4.80 -15.73 8.91
N SER A 30 5.29 -16.74 9.65
CA SER A 30 4.86 -18.13 9.48
C SER A 30 3.35 -18.36 9.74
N ILE A 31 2.76 -17.56 10.63
CA ILE A 31 1.32 -17.61 10.93
C ILE A 31 0.51 -16.99 9.79
N GLN A 32 0.95 -15.84 9.25
CA GLN A 32 0.28 -15.22 8.10
C GLN A 32 0.34 -16.11 6.87
N ASP A 33 1.49 -16.74 6.59
CA ASP A 33 1.64 -17.71 5.51
C ASP A 33 0.67 -18.89 5.68
N ALA A 34 0.58 -19.45 6.89
CA ALA A 34 -0.37 -20.52 7.17
C ALA A 34 -1.84 -20.11 7.02
N ARG A 35 -2.18 -18.83 7.31
CA ARG A 35 -3.53 -18.28 7.09
C ARG A 35 -3.82 -18.09 5.60
N LEU A 36 -2.87 -17.57 4.84
CA LEU A 36 -2.97 -17.41 3.39
C LEU A 36 -3.12 -18.77 2.69
N GLU A 37 -2.35 -19.78 3.09
CA GLU A 37 -2.49 -21.13 2.53
C GLU A 37 -3.87 -21.75 2.81
N LYS A 38 -4.46 -21.48 3.98
CA LYS A 38 -5.86 -21.86 4.26
C LYS A 38 -6.86 -21.10 3.40
N PHE A 39 -6.61 -19.80 3.17
CA PHE A 39 -7.42 -18.98 2.26
C PHE A 39 -7.41 -19.55 0.84
N PHE A 40 -6.23 -19.85 0.29
CA PHE A 40 -6.12 -20.40 -1.08
C PHE A 40 -6.76 -21.77 -1.23
N ARG A 41 -6.94 -22.58 -0.19
CA ARG A 41 -7.63 -23.88 -0.30
C ARG A 41 -9.13 -23.78 -0.55
N LYS A 42 -9.75 -22.63 -0.28
CA LYS A 42 -11.20 -22.42 -0.45
C LYS A 42 -11.59 -22.40 -1.94
N LYS A 43 -12.87 -22.65 -2.21
CA LYS A 43 -13.48 -22.51 -3.54
C LYS A 43 -14.18 -21.18 -3.71
N THR A 44 -14.92 -20.76 -2.68
CA THR A 44 -15.59 -19.47 -2.59
C THR A 44 -14.93 -18.64 -1.50
N VAL A 45 -14.59 -17.40 -1.81
CA VAL A 45 -13.97 -16.48 -0.85
C VAL A 45 -14.57 -15.08 -0.91
N THR A 46 -14.50 -14.37 0.21
CA THR A 46 -14.74 -12.93 0.29
C THR A 46 -13.42 -12.21 0.54
N ILE A 47 -13.04 -11.29 -0.36
CA ILE A 47 -11.84 -10.46 -0.24
C ILE A 47 -12.29 -9.02 0.03
N ALA A 48 -11.93 -8.49 1.19
CA ALA A 48 -12.19 -7.09 1.51
C ALA A 48 -10.97 -6.24 1.14
N VAL A 49 -11.19 -5.13 0.43
CA VAL A 49 -10.20 -4.09 0.16
C VAL A 49 -10.61 -2.86 0.96
N THR A 50 -9.77 -2.40 1.89
CA THR A 50 -10.08 -1.21 2.71
C THR A 50 -9.10 -0.08 2.46
N ASP A 51 -9.63 1.14 2.39
CA ASP A 51 -8.89 2.37 2.17
C ASP A 51 -9.51 3.49 3.01
N SER A 52 -8.74 4.54 3.34
CA SER A 52 -9.24 5.70 4.10
C SER A 52 -10.08 6.67 3.26
N GLY A 53 -10.18 6.42 1.95
CA GLY A 53 -11.00 7.12 0.98
C GLY A 53 -11.26 6.21 -0.22
N LEU A 54 -11.14 6.74 -1.44
CA LEU A 54 -11.47 6.02 -2.67
C LEU A 54 -10.24 5.60 -3.50
N GLY A 55 -9.03 5.90 -3.01
CA GLY A 55 -7.78 5.61 -3.70
C GLY A 55 -7.60 4.13 -4.05
N GLY A 56 -7.88 3.26 -3.07
CA GLY A 56 -7.77 1.81 -3.19
C GLY A 56 -8.73 1.15 -4.19
N LEU A 57 -9.66 1.89 -4.80
CA LEU A 57 -10.50 1.35 -5.89
C LEU A 57 -9.66 0.89 -7.09
N SER A 58 -8.50 1.52 -7.32
CA SER A 58 -7.53 1.08 -8.34
C SER A 58 -6.99 -0.33 -8.05
N VAL A 59 -6.62 -0.60 -6.80
CA VAL A 59 -6.18 -1.93 -6.33
C VAL A 59 -7.30 -2.96 -6.50
N LEU A 60 -8.53 -2.60 -6.11
CA LEU A 60 -9.69 -3.47 -6.29
C LEU A 60 -9.98 -3.75 -7.78
N ALA A 61 -9.93 -2.74 -8.64
CA ALA A 61 -10.15 -2.92 -10.07
C ALA A 61 -9.16 -3.90 -10.67
N GLU A 62 -7.87 -3.76 -10.34
CA GLU A 62 -6.85 -4.70 -10.79
C GLU A 62 -7.09 -6.12 -10.25
N ALA A 63 -7.39 -6.25 -8.95
CA ALA A 63 -7.71 -7.54 -8.34
C ALA A 63 -8.89 -8.22 -9.05
N ALA A 64 -9.98 -7.49 -9.26
CA ALA A 64 -11.20 -8.01 -9.87
C ALA A 64 -10.97 -8.47 -11.31
N GLU A 65 -10.31 -7.63 -12.13
CA GLU A 65 -10.05 -7.92 -13.54
C GLU A 65 -9.14 -9.14 -13.74
N ARG A 66 -8.04 -9.21 -12.96
CA ARG A 66 -7.12 -10.36 -13.00
C ARG A 66 -7.81 -11.61 -12.46
N MET A 67 -8.59 -11.50 -11.39
CA MET A 67 -9.26 -12.64 -10.75
C MET A 67 -10.29 -13.31 -11.64
N ALA A 68 -11.06 -12.54 -12.42
CA ALA A 68 -12.04 -13.08 -13.36
C ALA A 68 -11.44 -14.12 -14.33
N LYS A 69 -10.17 -13.94 -14.70
CA LYS A 69 -9.43 -14.79 -15.65
C LYS A 69 -8.53 -15.82 -14.99
N ALA A 70 -8.19 -15.64 -13.70
CA ALA A 70 -7.18 -16.46 -13.04
C ALA A 70 -7.60 -17.91 -12.78
N GLY A 71 -8.89 -18.17 -12.53
CA GLY A 71 -9.37 -19.49 -12.13
C GLY A 71 -8.77 -19.97 -10.79
N THR A 72 -8.26 -19.06 -9.95
CA THR A 72 -7.70 -19.38 -8.63
C THR A 72 -8.77 -19.87 -7.68
N PHE A 73 -9.97 -19.28 -7.76
CA PHE A 73 -11.15 -19.61 -6.98
C PHE A 73 -12.33 -19.85 -7.93
N GLU A 74 -13.35 -20.57 -7.47
CA GLU A 74 -14.58 -20.74 -8.23
C GLU A 74 -15.45 -19.47 -8.15
N THR A 75 -15.46 -18.82 -6.98
CA THR A 75 -16.23 -17.59 -6.75
C THR A 75 -15.50 -16.66 -5.80
N VAL A 76 -15.43 -15.37 -6.14
CA VAL A 76 -14.82 -14.34 -5.31
C VAL A 76 -15.80 -13.19 -5.14
N ASN A 77 -16.13 -12.88 -3.89
CA ASN A 77 -16.88 -11.68 -3.54
C ASN A 77 -15.91 -10.60 -3.08
N PHE A 78 -15.76 -9.55 -3.87
CA PHE A 78 -14.98 -8.39 -3.48
C PHE A 78 -15.85 -7.38 -2.74
N VAL A 79 -15.33 -6.85 -1.62
CA VAL A 79 -15.93 -5.75 -0.89
C VAL A 79 -14.93 -4.62 -0.74
N PHE A 80 -15.16 -3.51 -1.43
CA PHE A 80 -14.48 -2.25 -1.12
C PHE A 80 -15.10 -1.64 0.14
N TYR A 81 -14.36 -1.65 1.23
CA TYR A 81 -14.78 -1.07 2.50
C TYR A 81 -14.12 0.29 2.69
N ASN A 82 -14.86 1.36 2.39
CA ASN A 82 -14.40 2.72 2.62
C ASN A 82 -14.35 2.99 4.13
N ALA A 83 -13.15 3.14 4.67
CA ALA A 83 -12.88 3.45 6.07
C ALA A 83 -12.90 4.97 6.35
N LEU A 84 -13.28 5.80 5.38
CA LEU A 84 -13.61 7.20 5.61
C LEU A 84 -14.81 7.30 6.55
N PHE A 85 -14.69 8.16 7.57
CA PHE A 85 -15.66 8.25 8.66
C PHE A 85 -16.44 9.56 8.69
N SER A 86 -15.94 10.61 8.02
CA SER A 86 -16.57 11.92 7.92
C SER A 86 -16.39 12.51 6.52
N SER A 87 -17.36 13.32 6.07
CA SER A 87 -17.22 14.15 4.86
C SER A 87 -16.33 15.38 5.08
N GLU A 88 -16.06 15.74 6.34
CA GLU A 88 -15.27 16.92 6.72
C GLU A 88 -13.76 16.66 6.77
N GLY A 89 -13.34 15.40 6.75
CA GLY A 89 -11.93 15.04 6.76
C GLY A 89 -11.65 13.56 6.98
N GLY A 90 -10.46 13.13 6.58
CA GLY A 90 -9.99 11.75 6.70
C GLY A 90 -8.98 11.55 7.84
N TYR A 91 -8.20 10.47 7.76
CA TYR A 91 -7.25 10.12 8.82
C TYR A 91 -6.12 11.14 8.99
N ASN A 92 -5.69 11.81 7.93
CA ASN A 92 -4.60 12.79 8.01
C ASN A 92 -5.03 14.11 8.67
N SER A 93 -6.33 14.42 8.75
CA SER A 93 -6.82 15.61 9.45
C SER A 93 -7.02 15.40 10.95
N LEU A 94 -6.97 14.16 11.43
CA LEU A 94 -7.04 13.84 12.86
C LEU A 94 -5.79 14.33 13.60
N ARG A 95 -6.01 14.91 14.78
CA ARG A 95 -4.96 15.57 15.58
C ARG A 95 -3.96 14.59 16.15
N THR A 96 -4.44 13.45 16.67
CA THR A 96 -3.58 12.52 17.39
C THR A 96 -3.46 11.18 16.67
N ARG A 97 -2.28 10.55 16.82
CA ARG A 97 -2.03 9.18 16.38
C ARG A 97 -2.99 8.18 17.04
N GLY A 98 -3.34 8.40 18.31
CA GLY A 98 -4.25 7.55 19.08
C GLY A 98 -5.66 7.51 18.47
N GLU A 99 -6.21 8.66 18.07
CA GLU A 99 -7.50 8.75 17.39
C GLU A 99 -7.50 7.97 16.06
N LYS A 100 -6.46 8.15 15.25
CA LYS A 100 -6.30 7.43 13.97
C LYS A 100 -6.35 5.91 14.19
N ILE A 101 -5.61 5.40 15.17
CA ILE A 101 -5.57 3.97 15.51
C ILE A 101 -6.93 3.48 16.04
N ALA A 102 -7.57 4.24 16.93
CA ALA A 102 -8.85 3.86 17.53
C ALA A 102 -9.98 3.76 16.48
N ILE A 103 -10.04 4.74 15.58
CA ILE A 103 -11.02 4.75 14.48
C ILE A 103 -10.73 3.62 13.51
N PHE A 104 -9.47 3.41 13.11
CA PHE A 104 -9.14 2.33 12.18
C PHE A 104 -9.42 0.95 12.78
N GLN A 105 -9.13 0.75 14.07
CA GLN A 105 -9.49 -0.46 14.78
C GLN A 105 -11.00 -0.72 14.76
N SER A 106 -11.81 0.33 14.95
CA SER A 106 -13.26 0.24 14.87
C SER A 106 -13.73 -0.11 13.46
N ALA A 107 -13.13 0.50 12.43
CA ALA A 107 -13.40 0.21 11.03
C ALA A 107 -13.12 -1.26 10.68
N LEU A 108 -11.96 -1.80 11.08
CA LEU A 108 -11.61 -3.21 10.87
C LEU A 108 -12.57 -4.16 11.61
N GLY A 109 -12.99 -3.80 12.83
CA GLY A 109 -13.98 -4.58 13.57
C GLY A 109 -15.36 -4.58 12.91
N GLY A 110 -15.80 -3.44 12.36
CA GLY A 110 -17.03 -3.34 11.58
C GLY A 110 -16.99 -4.18 10.31
N LEU A 111 -15.86 -4.10 9.58
CA LEU A 111 -15.58 -4.89 8.38
C LEU A 111 -15.64 -6.40 8.68
N GLU A 112 -14.89 -6.86 9.69
CA GLU A 112 -14.85 -8.29 10.07
C GLU A 112 -16.22 -8.80 10.51
N LYS A 113 -16.94 -8.02 11.32
CA LYS A 113 -18.27 -8.39 11.84
C LYS A 113 -19.31 -8.49 10.72
N ARG A 114 -19.35 -7.53 9.80
CA ARG A 114 -20.39 -7.43 8.77
C ARG A 114 -20.14 -8.35 7.58
N TYR A 115 -18.90 -8.42 7.10
CA TYR A 115 -18.59 -9.11 5.84
C TYR A 115 -17.85 -10.43 6.00
N ARG A 116 -17.29 -10.71 7.19
CA ARG A 116 -16.55 -11.95 7.51
C ARG A 116 -15.57 -12.35 6.40
N PRO A 117 -14.65 -11.44 6.00
CA PRO A 117 -13.76 -11.69 4.88
C PRO A 117 -12.83 -12.87 5.17
N ASP A 118 -12.47 -13.57 4.09
CA ASP A 118 -11.44 -14.60 4.10
C ASP A 118 -10.03 -14.01 3.91
N LEU A 119 -9.94 -12.76 3.43
CA LEU A 119 -8.73 -11.96 3.28
C LEU A 119 -9.07 -10.47 3.40
N VAL A 120 -8.25 -9.71 4.13
CA VAL A 120 -8.31 -8.24 4.13
C VAL A 120 -7.06 -7.67 3.47
N LEU A 121 -7.28 -6.81 2.49
CA LEU A 121 -6.26 -6.01 1.83
C LEU A 121 -6.38 -4.57 2.33
N ILE A 122 -5.37 -4.07 3.04
CA ILE A 122 -5.33 -2.65 3.45
C ILE A 122 -4.62 -1.88 2.34
N ALA A 123 -5.39 -1.33 1.40
CA ALA A 123 -4.85 -0.64 0.24
C ALA A 123 -4.24 0.70 0.63
N CYS A 124 -4.79 1.39 1.64
CA CYS A 124 -4.25 2.68 2.05
C CYS A 124 -2.90 2.55 2.76
N ASN A 125 -1.90 3.32 2.31
CA ASN A 125 -0.59 3.40 2.95
C ASN A 125 -0.69 3.94 4.39
N THR A 126 -1.49 5.00 4.61
CA THR A 126 -1.72 5.58 5.95
C THR A 126 -2.29 4.54 6.91
N LEU A 127 -3.28 3.76 6.48
CA LEU A 127 -3.89 2.72 7.32
C LEU A 127 -2.94 1.54 7.53
N SER A 128 -2.17 1.18 6.51
CA SER A 128 -1.20 0.08 6.59
C SER A 128 -0.11 0.34 7.63
N VAL A 129 0.48 1.55 7.67
CA VAL A 129 1.51 1.88 8.68
C VAL A 129 0.96 1.93 10.12
N LEU A 130 -0.36 2.08 10.28
CA LEU A 130 -1.03 2.08 11.58
C LEU A 130 -1.55 0.69 12.00
N TYR A 131 -1.62 -0.27 11.08
CA TYR A 131 -2.30 -1.56 11.28
C TYR A 131 -1.79 -2.32 12.50
N GLU A 132 -0.47 -2.47 12.63
CA GLU A 132 0.14 -3.24 13.72
C GLU A 132 -0.04 -2.59 15.11
N LYS A 133 -0.43 -1.31 15.14
CA LYS A 133 -0.72 -0.60 16.39
C LYS A 133 -2.14 -0.87 16.89
N THR A 134 -3.03 -1.40 16.04
CA THR A 134 -4.39 -1.76 16.42
C THR A 134 -4.40 -3.03 17.30
N SER A 135 -5.40 -3.18 18.17
CA SER A 135 -5.63 -4.49 18.82
C SER A 135 -6.29 -5.51 17.89
N PHE A 136 -6.70 -5.09 16.69
CA PHE A 136 -7.27 -5.98 15.68
C PHE A 136 -6.18 -6.90 15.11
N SER A 137 -5.00 -6.37 14.77
CA SER A 137 -3.90 -7.17 14.20
C SER A 137 -3.51 -8.37 15.07
N ARG A 138 -3.51 -8.16 16.40
CA ARG A 138 -3.18 -9.20 17.38
C ARG A 138 -4.27 -10.26 17.59
N ARG A 139 -5.52 -10.01 17.18
CA ARG A 139 -6.67 -10.87 17.51
C ARG A 139 -7.32 -11.55 16.31
N THR A 140 -7.29 -10.91 15.14
CA THR A 140 -7.94 -11.47 13.95
C THR A 140 -7.28 -12.80 13.55
N LYS A 141 -8.09 -13.70 13.02
CA LYS A 141 -7.64 -14.95 12.38
C LYS A 141 -7.65 -14.84 10.85
N THR A 142 -8.26 -13.79 10.31
CA THR A 142 -8.26 -13.51 8.88
C THR A 142 -6.87 -13.02 8.49
N PRO A 143 -6.28 -13.54 7.39
CA PRO A 143 -5.04 -12.97 6.86
C PRO A 143 -5.26 -11.52 6.45
N VAL A 144 -4.30 -10.66 6.78
CA VAL A 144 -4.34 -9.24 6.44
C VAL A 144 -3.04 -8.87 5.76
N VAL A 145 -3.13 -8.24 4.59
CA VAL A 145 -1.98 -7.80 3.79
C VAL A 145 -2.08 -6.30 3.59
N GLY A 146 -1.03 -5.58 3.98
CA GLY A 146 -0.91 -4.13 3.80
C GLY A 146 -0.08 -3.78 2.57
N ILE A 147 -0.33 -2.60 1.99
CA ILE A 147 0.37 -2.14 0.78
C ILE A 147 1.85 -1.76 1.00
N VAL A 148 2.26 -1.57 2.26
CA VAL A 148 3.61 -1.10 2.63
C VAL A 148 4.68 -2.05 2.12
N ASP A 149 4.50 -3.35 2.33
CA ASP A 149 5.45 -4.39 1.93
C ASP A 149 5.69 -4.37 0.42
N SER A 150 4.61 -4.31 -0.37
CA SER A 150 4.72 -4.19 -1.83
C SER A 150 5.54 -2.97 -2.23
N GLY A 151 5.31 -1.82 -1.60
CA GLY A 151 6.09 -0.60 -1.85
C GLY A 151 7.57 -0.75 -1.50
N VAL A 152 7.88 -1.31 -0.33
CA VAL A 152 9.26 -1.58 0.12
C VAL A 152 9.96 -2.51 -0.86
N GLU A 153 9.32 -3.60 -1.28
CA GLU A 153 9.85 -4.54 -2.25
C GLU A 153 10.17 -3.83 -3.59
N MET A 154 9.28 -2.96 -4.09
CA MET A 154 9.56 -2.22 -5.33
C MET A 154 10.76 -1.31 -5.24
N MET A 155 10.84 -0.56 -4.14
CA MET A 155 11.97 0.34 -3.91
C MET A 155 13.27 -0.44 -3.76
N ALA A 156 13.24 -1.55 -3.02
CA ALA A 156 14.40 -2.40 -2.81
C ALA A 156 14.90 -3.04 -4.11
N GLU A 157 14.01 -3.52 -4.97
CA GLU A 157 14.37 -4.02 -6.30
C GLU A 157 15.03 -2.95 -7.16
N GLY A 158 14.45 -1.74 -7.23
CA GLY A 158 15.02 -0.62 -7.96
C GLY A 158 16.41 -0.22 -7.45
N LEU A 159 16.57 -0.10 -6.13
CA LEU A 159 17.84 0.26 -5.49
C LEU A 159 18.93 -0.83 -5.65
N ARG A 160 18.54 -2.12 -5.74
CA ARG A 160 19.48 -3.22 -6.05
C ARG A 160 19.89 -3.21 -7.53
N ALA A 161 18.93 -2.94 -8.42
CA ALA A 161 19.19 -2.86 -9.85
C ALA A 161 20.09 -1.66 -10.20
N GLN A 162 20.02 -0.58 -9.42
CA GLN A 162 20.86 0.60 -9.59
C GLN A 162 21.50 1.03 -8.26
N PRO A 163 22.69 0.48 -7.91
CA PRO A 163 23.34 0.68 -6.61
C PRO A 163 23.68 2.13 -6.25
N GLU A 164 23.81 3.01 -7.23
CA GLU A 164 24.08 4.45 -7.01
C GLU A 164 22.81 5.29 -6.83
N ALA A 165 21.62 4.71 -7.04
CA ALA A 165 20.37 5.46 -7.01
C ALA A 165 19.92 5.79 -5.58
N SER A 166 19.24 6.91 -5.42
CA SER A 166 18.43 7.21 -4.23
C SER A 166 16.95 6.93 -4.52
N VAL A 167 16.14 6.84 -3.46
CA VAL A 167 14.68 6.77 -3.57
C VAL A 167 14.05 7.94 -2.82
N ILE A 168 13.08 8.59 -3.45
CA ILE A 168 12.16 9.53 -2.81
C ILE A 168 10.85 8.79 -2.55
N ILE A 169 10.41 8.80 -1.30
CA ILE A 169 9.16 8.22 -0.83
C ILE A 169 8.17 9.38 -0.62
N PHE A 170 7.23 9.53 -1.56
CA PHE A 170 6.14 10.48 -1.43
C PHE A 170 4.98 9.82 -0.71
N GLY A 171 4.45 10.45 0.33
CA GLY A 171 3.33 9.89 1.08
C GLY A 171 2.56 10.96 1.84
N THR A 172 1.46 10.56 2.47
CA THR A 172 0.74 11.45 3.37
C THR A 172 1.59 11.77 4.61
N PRO A 173 1.31 12.86 5.34
CA PRO A 173 2.04 13.19 6.57
C PRO A 173 2.11 12.02 7.55
N THR A 174 1.00 11.29 7.76
CA THR A 174 0.98 10.13 8.66
C THR A 174 1.84 8.99 8.12
N THR A 175 1.76 8.70 6.81
CA THR A 175 2.58 7.63 6.18
C THR A 175 4.06 7.89 6.41
N ILE A 176 4.50 9.13 6.18
CA ILE A 176 5.90 9.51 6.30
C ILE A 176 6.35 9.57 7.76
N SER A 177 5.52 10.11 8.67
CA SER A 177 5.88 10.25 10.08
C SER A 177 6.00 8.92 10.84
N GLU A 178 5.37 7.84 10.36
CA GLU A 178 5.51 6.51 10.97
C GLU A 178 6.83 5.81 10.57
N GLU A 179 7.57 6.36 9.60
CA GLU A 179 8.89 5.92 9.13
C GLU A 179 8.99 4.44 8.71
N GLU A 180 7.87 3.73 8.55
CA GLU A 180 7.89 2.28 8.30
C GLU A 180 8.65 1.94 7.01
N HIS A 181 8.33 2.60 5.89
CA HIS A 181 9.03 2.36 4.62
C HIS A 181 10.55 2.61 4.74
N ARG A 182 10.95 3.69 5.43
CA ARG A 182 12.37 4.00 5.67
C ARG A 182 13.03 2.90 6.49
N ARG A 183 12.42 2.55 7.64
CA ARG A 183 12.95 1.52 8.55
C ARG A 183 13.06 0.15 7.89
N GLU A 184 12.12 -0.22 7.02
CA GLU A 184 12.19 -1.49 6.30
C GLU A 184 13.29 -1.49 5.22
N LEU A 185 13.48 -0.38 4.50
CA LEU A 185 14.59 -0.25 3.56
C LEU A 185 15.96 -0.26 4.26
N GLU A 186 16.09 0.44 5.38
CA GLU A 186 17.32 0.40 6.18
C GLU A 186 17.61 -1.00 6.72
N ARG A 187 16.57 -1.72 7.21
CA ARG A 187 16.68 -3.14 7.59
C ARG A 187 17.04 -4.05 6.42
N ALA A 188 16.65 -3.70 5.20
CA ALA A 188 17.06 -4.38 3.97
C ALA A 188 18.49 -4.03 3.53
N GLY A 189 19.21 -3.18 4.28
CA GLY A 189 20.62 -2.86 4.08
C GLY A 189 20.89 -1.59 3.25
N PHE A 190 19.87 -0.80 2.93
CA PHE A 190 20.06 0.46 2.20
C PHE A 190 20.49 1.58 3.15
N ALA A 191 21.46 2.39 2.75
CA ALA A 191 21.95 3.49 3.57
C ALA A 191 20.87 4.57 3.75
N ALA A 192 20.69 5.05 4.99
CA ALA A 192 19.68 6.07 5.33
C ALA A 192 19.75 7.34 4.46
N GLY A 193 20.96 7.75 4.07
CA GLY A 193 21.19 8.91 3.20
C GLY A 193 20.71 8.76 1.75
N ARG A 194 20.33 7.54 1.34
CA ARG A 194 19.74 7.24 0.01
C ARG A 194 18.21 7.25 0.04
N ILE A 195 17.59 7.40 1.22
CA ILE A 195 16.16 7.29 1.41
C ILE A 195 15.64 8.67 1.81
N ILE A 196 14.93 9.33 0.90
CA ILE A 196 14.33 10.65 1.12
C ILE A 196 12.84 10.46 1.38
N SER A 197 12.35 11.02 2.48
CA SER A 197 10.93 10.97 2.82
C SER A 197 10.30 12.34 2.58
N GLN A 198 9.28 12.39 1.74
CA GLN A 198 8.56 13.61 1.39
C GLN A 198 7.08 13.49 1.79
N PRO A 199 6.65 14.19 2.86
CA PRO A 199 5.23 14.33 3.14
C PRO A 199 4.58 15.25 2.10
N CYS A 200 3.39 14.90 1.66
CA CYS A 200 2.57 15.71 0.76
C CYS A 200 1.21 15.95 1.43
N PRO A 201 1.10 16.90 2.37
CA PRO A 201 -0.17 17.20 3.03
C PRO A 201 -1.26 17.57 2.02
N GLU A 202 -2.47 17.07 2.25
CA GLU A 202 -3.70 17.33 1.48
C GLU A 202 -3.70 16.90 0.00
N LEU A 203 -2.59 16.41 -0.55
CA LEU A 203 -2.50 16.07 -1.96
C LEU A 203 -3.55 15.02 -2.38
N GLU A 204 -3.87 14.06 -1.50
CA GLU A 204 -4.92 13.08 -1.75
C GLU A 204 -6.30 13.72 -1.98
N SER A 205 -6.61 14.79 -1.25
CA SER A 205 -7.88 15.52 -1.33
C SER A 205 -8.01 16.27 -2.66
N TYR A 206 -6.92 16.89 -3.12
CA TYR A 206 -6.88 17.59 -4.40
C TYR A 206 -6.98 16.62 -5.58
N ILE A 207 -6.27 15.49 -5.52
CA ILE A 207 -6.36 14.45 -6.55
C ILE A 207 -7.77 13.85 -6.64
N GLU A 208 -8.42 13.61 -5.50
CA GLU A 208 -9.78 13.07 -5.48
C GLU A 208 -10.81 14.05 -6.07
N ARG A 209 -10.59 15.36 -5.93
CA ARG A 209 -11.42 16.40 -6.54
C ARG A 209 -11.16 16.51 -8.04
N ASP A 210 -9.89 16.67 -8.43
CA ASP A 210 -9.47 16.75 -9.83
C ASP A 210 -8.02 16.26 -9.99
N SER A 211 -7.87 15.01 -10.40
CA SER A 211 -6.56 14.36 -10.61
C SER A 211 -5.70 15.00 -11.71
N ALA A 212 -6.28 15.85 -12.57
CA ALA A 212 -5.61 16.56 -13.65
C ALA A 212 -5.68 18.09 -13.50
N GLY A 213 -6.19 18.58 -12.36
CA GLY A 213 -6.44 20.00 -12.13
C GLY A 213 -5.18 20.79 -11.83
N ALA A 214 -5.22 22.10 -12.10
CA ALA A 214 -4.10 23.02 -11.91
C ALA A 214 -3.63 23.10 -10.44
N GLU A 215 -4.54 23.02 -9.47
CA GLU A 215 -4.18 22.99 -8.04
C GLU A 215 -3.38 21.72 -7.68
N THR A 216 -3.80 20.57 -8.22
CA THR A 216 -3.10 19.28 -8.08
C THR A 216 -1.71 19.35 -8.70
N GLU A 217 -1.60 19.92 -9.90
CA GLU A 217 -0.32 20.12 -10.59
C GLU A 217 0.64 20.99 -9.78
N LEU A 218 0.15 22.12 -9.26
CA LEU A 218 0.96 23.04 -8.45
C LEU A 218 1.52 22.35 -7.20
N LEU A 219 0.69 21.59 -6.47
CA LEU A 219 1.11 20.86 -5.28
C LEU A 219 2.13 19.77 -5.61
N ILE A 220 1.90 18.98 -6.66
CA ILE A 220 2.86 17.95 -7.10
C ILE A 220 4.21 18.59 -7.45
N SER A 221 4.20 19.70 -8.19
CA SER A 221 5.43 20.43 -8.53
C SER A 221 6.17 20.92 -7.30
N ALA A 222 5.46 21.47 -6.31
CA ALA A 222 6.06 21.95 -5.07
C ALA A 222 6.71 20.80 -4.29
N PHE A 223 5.99 19.69 -4.07
CA PHE A 223 6.53 18.54 -3.33
C PHE A 223 7.70 17.85 -4.05
N VAL A 224 7.69 17.80 -5.38
CA VAL A 224 8.83 17.30 -6.16
C VAL A 224 10.06 18.21 -5.94
N GLY A 225 9.88 19.54 -6.00
CA GLY A 225 10.96 20.50 -5.73
C GLY A 225 11.57 20.31 -4.34
N GLU A 226 10.73 20.32 -3.30
CA GLU A 226 11.15 20.10 -1.90
C GLU A 226 11.89 18.77 -1.70
N ALA A 227 11.46 17.71 -2.37
CA ALA A 227 12.10 16.41 -2.26
C ALA A 227 13.46 16.37 -2.96
N LEU A 228 13.58 17.04 -4.11
CA LEU A 228 14.84 17.12 -4.86
C LEU A 228 15.89 17.97 -4.17
N GLU A 229 15.50 18.96 -3.36
CA GLU A 229 16.41 19.76 -2.53
C GLU A 229 17.05 18.96 -1.39
N LYS A 230 16.41 17.87 -0.95
CA LYS A 230 16.92 16.98 0.11
C LYS A 230 17.97 15.99 -0.40
N LEU A 231 18.17 15.90 -1.71
CA LEU A 231 19.16 15.00 -2.31
C LEU A 231 20.58 15.58 -2.22
N PRO A 232 21.62 14.72 -2.12
CA PRO A 232 23.00 15.17 -2.13
C PRO A 232 23.39 15.78 -3.49
N SER A 233 24.47 16.56 -3.48
CA SER A 233 25.12 17.09 -4.69
C SER A 233 26.48 16.41 -4.90
N PRO A 234 26.79 15.89 -6.10
CA PRO A 234 25.93 15.84 -7.29
C PRO A 234 24.73 14.88 -7.11
N ARG A 235 23.62 15.18 -7.80
CA ARG A 235 22.37 14.40 -7.67
C ARG A 235 22.55 12.99 -8.24
N PRO A 236 22.25 11.92 -7.48
CA PRO A 236 22.27 10.55 -8.00
C PRO A 236 21.05 10.31 -8.90
N PRO A 237 21.00 9.18 -9.65
CA PRO A 237 19.76 8.67 -10.20
C PRO A 237 18.69 8.52 -9.11
N VAL A 238 17.42 8.76 -9.43
CA VAL A 238 16.34 8.79 -8.43
C VAL A 238 15.18 7.91 -8.85
N PHE A 239 14.77 6.99 -7.99
CA PHE A 239 13.42 6.42 -8.03
C PHE A 239 12.47 7.30 -7.23
N ALA A 240 11.25 7.50 -7.73
CA ALA A 240 10.19 8.16 -6.98
C ALA A 240 9.08 7.15 -6.71
N SER A 241 8.81 6.89 -5.44
CA SER A 241 7.77 5.97 -5.00
C SER A 241 6.56 6.73 -4.50
N LEU A 242 5.39 6.41 -5.06
CA LEU A 242 4.11 7.08 -4.82
C LEU A 242 3.31 6.31 -3.76
N ASN A 243 3.66 6.49 -2.49
CA ASN A 243 3.12 5.76 -1.33
C ASN A 243 1.82 6.38 -0.78
N CYS A 244 0.89 6.69 -1.67
CA CYS A 244 -0.51 6.99 -1.37
C CYS A 244 -1.36 6.44 -2.52
N THR A 245 -2.51 5.83 -2.22
CA THR A 245 -3.32 5.15 -3.24
C THR A 245 -3.85 6.12 -4.29
N HIS A 246 -4.03 7.40 -3.96
CA HIS A 246 -4.45 8.44 -4.88
C HIS A 246 -3.37 8.88 -5.88
N TYR A 247 -2.09 8.84 -5.53
CA TYR A 247 -1.03 9.50 -6.33
C TYR A 247 -0.90 8.91 -7.74
N GLY A 248 -1.21 7.62 -7.92
CA GLY A 248 -1.27 6.97 -9.23
C GLY A 248 -2.34 7.52 -10.17
N TYR A 249 -3.33 8.26 -9.66
CA TYR A 249 -4.30 8.94 -10.51
C TYR A 249 -3.74 10.19 -11.21
N SER A 250 -2.58 10.69 -10.79
CA SER A 250 -1.98 11.92 -11.35
C SER A 250 -0.62 11.66 -11.99
N LEU A 251 -0.35 10.43 -12.46
CA LEU A 251 0.95 10.06 -13.07
C LEU A 251 1.47 11.07 -14.10
N PRO A 252 0.67 11.58 -15.07
CA PRO A 252 1.17 12.58 -16.03
C PRO A 252 1.67 13.87 -15.37
N LEU A 253 1.06 14.29 -14.25
CA LEU A 253 1.48 15.48 -13.51
C LEU A 253 2.78 15.23 -12.73
N TRP A 254 2.98 14.03 -12.19
CA TRP A 254 4.25 13.64 -11.58
C TRP A 254 5.39 13.66 -12.62
N GLU A 255 5.15 13.09 -13.80
CA GLU A 255 6.11 13.10 -14.91
C GLU A 255 6.46 14.53 -15.34
N ALA A 256 5.45 15.39 -15.50
CA ALA A 256 5.64 16.79 -15.84
C ALA A 256 6.43 17.56 -14.77
N ALA A 257 6.13 17.35 -13.48
CA ALA A 257 6.83 18.00 -12.38
C ALA A 257 8.33 17.63 -12.33
N PHE A 258 8.66 16.34 -12.47
CA PHE A 258 10.06 15.91 -12.55
C PHE A 258 10.76 16.49 -13.79
N ALA A 259 10.11 16.46 -14.95
CA ALA A 259 10.66 17.02 -16.19
C ALA A 259 10.91 18.54 -16.06
N GLY A 260 9.98 19.28 -15.45
CA GLY A 260 10.12 20.71 -15.18
C GLY A 260 11.28 21.04 -14.24
N ALA A 261 11.60 20.13 -13.32
CA ALA A 261 12.79 20.24 -12.46
C ALA A 261 14.09 19.77 -13.13
N GLY A 262 14.06 19.42 -14.42
CA GLY A 262 15.21 18.92 -15.18
C GLY A 262 15.67 17.52 -14.73
N VAL A 263 14.78 16.72 -14.14
CA VAL A 263 15.07 15.37 -13.63
C VAL A 263 14.23 14.35 -14.37
N LYS A 264 14.87 13.29 -14.87
CA LYS A 264 14.17 12.09 -15.32
C LYS A 264 14.34 11.01 -14.24
N PRO A 265 13.28 10.63 -13.50
CA PRO A 265 13.38 9.55 -12.53
C PRO A 265 13.71 8.24 -13.24
N ALA A 266 14.53 7.41 -12.60
CA ALA A 266 14.84 6.04 -13.04
C ALA A 266 13.58 5.15 -13.06
N GLY A 267 12.60 5.48 -12.23
CA GLY A 267 11.26 4.92 -12.28
C GLY A 267 10.29 5.67 -11.36
N LEU A 268 9.04 5.76 -11.80
CA LEU A 268 7.90 6.11 -10.96
C LEU A 268 7.27 4.81 -10.44
N LEU A 269 7.47 4.52 -9.17
CA LEU A 269 7.02 3.29 -8.52
C LEU A 269 5.65 3.53 -7.90
N SER A 270 4.68 2.66 -8.20
CA SER A 270 3.36 2.69 -7.58
C SER A 270 3.09 1.36 -6.88
N PRO A 271 3.04 1.33 -5.53
CA PRO A 271 2.73 0.11 -4.79
C PRO A 271 1.37 -0.51 -5.16
N ASN A 272 0.42 0.31 -5.66
CA ASN A 272 -0.90 -0.14 -6.06
C ASN A 272 -0.83 -1.27 -7.10
N SER A 273 0.09 -1.18 -8.07
CA SER A 273 0.19 -2.13 -9.18
C SER A 273 0.79 -3.48 -8.80
N ARG A 274 1.30 -3.62 -7.57
CA ARG A 274 1.90 -4.88 -7.07
C ARG A 274 1.23 -5.45 -5.84
N MET A 275 0.36 -4.68 -5.19
CA MET A 275 -0.31 -5.09 -3.96
C MET A 275 -1.03 -6.44 -4.08
N VAL A 276 -1.56 -6.75 -5.27
CA VAL A 276 -2.38 -7.94 -5.50
C VAL A 276 -1.61 -9.08 -6.18
N ASP A 277 -0.33 -8.90 -6.52
CA ASP A 277 0.46 -9.89 -7.27
C ASP A 277 0.51 -11.26 -6.61
N PHE A 278 0.60 -11.29 -5.28
CA PHE A 278 0.63 -12.54 -4.53
C PHE A 278 -0.64 -13.39 -4.75
N LEU A 279 -1.80 -12.79 -5.05
CA LEU A 279 -3.02 -13.53 -5.37
C LEU A 279 -2.91 -14.34 -6.68
N PHE A 280 -1.94 -13.98 -7.52
CA PHE A 280 -1.73 -14.50 -8.87
C PHE A 280 -0.37 -15.19 -9.04
N ALA A 281 0.29 -15.55 -7.93
CA ALA A 281 1.57 -16.25 -7.98
C ALA A 281 1.49 -17.54 -8.85
N PRO A 282 2.55 -17.88 -9.59
CA PRO A 282 2.60 -19.10 -10.39
C PRO A 282 2.22 -20.34 -9.57
N GLY A 283 1.32 -21.18 -10.11
CA GLY A 283 0.79 -22.37 -9.42
C GLY A 283 -0.54 -22.16 -8.68
N ARG A 284 -1.04 -20.92 -8.58
CA ARG A 284 -2.37 -20.64 -8.00
C ARG A 284 -3.50 -20.57 -9.04
N ALA A 285 -3.16 -20.29 -10.29
CA ALA A 285 -4.11 -20.16 -11.40
C ALA A 285 -4.64 -21.51 -11.93
N GLY A 286 -5.77 -21.49 -12.63
CA GLY A 286 -6.30 -22.62 -13.39
C GLY A 286 -6.87 -23.77 -12.55
N ARG A 287 -7.16 -23.56 -11.26
CA ARG A 287 -7.86 -24.55 -10.41
C ARG A 287 -9.32 -24.74 -10.84
N PHE A 288 -9.90 -23.72 -11.46
CA PHE A 288 -11.24 -23.70 -12.04
C PHE A 288 -11.17 -23.11 -13.46
N PRO A 289 -12.14 -23.41 -14.36
CA PRO A 289 -12.16 -22.87 -15.73
C PRO A 289 -12.22 -21.34 -15.84
N GLY A 290 -12.69 -20.69 -14.78
CA GLY A 290 -12.77 -19.24 -14.61
C GLY A 290 -13.30 -18.93 -13.23
N THR A 291 -13.20 -17.66 -12.82
CA THR A 291 -13.69 -17.22 -11.50
C THR A 291 -14.94 -16.36 -11.67
N ARG A 292 -16.05 -16.74 -11.03
CA ARG A 292 -17.20 -15.82 -10.91
C ARG A 292 -16.86 -14.73 -9.90
N ILE A 293 -16.96 -13.48 -10.29
CA ILE A 293 -16.69 -12.34 -9.40
C ILE A 293 -17.95 -11.54 -9.12
N THR A 294 -18.06 -11.03 -7.90
CA THR A 294 -18.97 -9.93 -7.53
C THR A 294 -18.14 -8.83 -6.91
N VAL A 295 -18.56 -7.57 -7.10
CA VAL A 295 -17.87 -6.41 -6.55
C VAL A 295 -18.90 -5.52 -5.86
N HIS A 296 -18.65 -5.19 -4.60
CA HIS A 296 -19.48 -4.31 -3.80
C HIS A 296 -18.64 -3.15 -3.28
N VAL A 297 -19.16 -1.93 -3.39
CA VAL A 297 -18.56 -0.75 -2.74
C VAL A 297 -19.45 -0.32 -1.61
N VAL A 298 -18.89 -0.16 -0.41
CA VAL A 298 -19.65 0.23 0.78
C VAL A 298 -18.97 1.40 1.46
N SER A 299 -19.76 2.37 1.90
CA SER A 299 -19.28 3.59 2.54
C SER A 299 -20.28 4.05 3.59
N MET A 300 -19.81 4.61 4.70
CA MET A 300 -20.70 5.34 5.62
C MET A 300 -20.80 6.83 5.32
N VAL A 301 -19.90 7.33 4.47
CA VAL A 301 -19.89 8.71 4.00
C VAL A 301 -20.39 8.72 2.55
N GLU A 302 -21.27 9.67 2.25
CA GLU A 302 -21.78 9.85 0.89
C GLU A 302 -20.63 10.11 -0.10
N ILE A 303 -20.63 9.37 -1.20
CA ILE A 303 -19.70 9.58 -2.32
C ILE A 303 -20.42 10.51 -3.32
N SER A 304 -19.91 11.72 -3.49
CA SER A 304 -20.53 12.69 -4.39
C SER A 304 -20.48 12.24 -5.85
N GLN A 305 -21.47 12.69 -6.65
CA GLN A 305 -21.53 12.36 -8.08
C GLN A 305 -20.25 12.75 -8.83
N GLY A 306 -19.65 13.89 -8.51
CA GLY A 306 -18.38 14.32 -9.13
C GLY A 306 -17.23 13.33 -8.87
N LYS A 307 -17.14 12.75 -7.67
CA LYS A 307 -16.15 11.71 -7.35
C LYS A 307 -16.43 10.41 -8.11
N ILE A 308 -17.71 10.00 -8.17
CA ILE A 308 -18.15 8.82 -8.94
C ILE A 308 -17.79 8.98 -10.42
N ASP A 309 -18.05 10.15 -11.00
CA ASP A 309 -17.80 10.41 -12.43
C ASP A 309 -16.29 10.46 -12.73
N SER A 310 -15.52 11.13 -11.88
CA SER A 310 -14.07 11.26 -12.02
C SER A 310 -13.37 9.89 -11.94
N LEU A 311 -13.62 9.13 -10.88
CA LEU A 311 -13.00 7.82 -10.67
C LEU A 311 -13.61 6.75 -11.58
N GLY A 312 -14.92 6.77 -11.78
CA GLY A 312 -15.65 5.80 -12.61
C GLY A 312 -15.18 5.78 -14.06
N LYS A 313 -14.84 6.95 -14.65
CA LYS A 313 -14.24 7.02 -15.99
C LYS A 313 -12.91 6.27 -16.07
N ARG A 314 -12.04 6.42 -15.06
CA ARG A 314 -10.75 5.73 -14.99
C ARG A 314 -10.94 4.23 -14.74
N LEU A 315 -11.79 3.88 -13.80
CA LEU A 315 -12.05 2.48 -13.42
C LEU A 315 -12.72 1.71 -14.56
N ALA A 316 -13.54 2.33 -15.40
CA ALA A 316 -14.18 1.65 -16.53
C ALA A 316 -13.16 1.06 -17.53
N GLY A 317 -11.99 1.67 -17.66
CA GLY A 317 -10.90 1.17 -18.50
C GLY A 317 -10.13 -0.01 -17.89
N SER A 318 -10.12 -0.16 -16.56
CA SER A 318 -9.37 -1.21 -15.86
C SER A 318 -10.26 -2.35 -15.35
N SER A 319 -11.47 -2.05 -14.89
CA SER A 319 -12.48 -3.01 -14.44
C SER A 319 -13.89 -2.41 -14.52
N PRO A 320 -14.69 -2.80 -15.54
CA PRO A 320 -16.08 -2.39 -15.65
C PRO A 320 -16.92 -2.76 -14.41
N ALA A 321 -16.62 -3.90 -13.78
CA ALA A 321 -17.31 -4.36 -12.57
C ALA A 321 -17.08 -3.41 -11.38
N THR A 322 -15.84 -2.96 -11.16
CA THR A 322 -15.54 -2.00 -10.09
C THR A 322 -16.12 -0.61 -10.38
N ALA A 323 -16.11 -0.17 -11.63
CA ALA A 323 -16.73 1.09 -12.04
C ALA A 323 -18.24 1.08 -11.78
N GLU A 324 -18.92 -0.02 -12.09
CA GLU A 324 -20.36 -0.15 -11.82
C GLU A 324 -20.64 -0.24 -10.32
N ALA A 325 -19.88 -1.03 -9.58
CA ALA A 325 -20.02 -1.14 -8.13
C ALA A 325 -19.85 0.21 -7.42
N LEU A 326 -18.99 1.10 -7.94
CA LEU A 326 -18.86 2.48 -7.43
C LEU A 326 -20.12 3.31 -7.69
N ARG A 327 -20.74 3.20 -8.88
CA ARG A 327 -21.98 3.93 -9.20
C ARG A 327 -23.15 3.50 -8.32
N THR A 328 -23.21 2.21 -8.00
CA THR A 328 -24.28 1.61 -7.20
C THR A 328 -23.82 1.29 -5.77
N TYR A 329 -22.91 2.08 -5.21
CA TYR A 329 -22.35 1.82 -3.88
C TYR A 329 -23.45 1.81 -2.80
N GLU A 330 -23.24 1.02 -1.75
CA GLU A 330 -24.13 0.98 -0.59
C GLU A 330 -23.70 2.05 0.42
N LEU A 331 -24.58 3.03 0.68
CA LEU A 331 -24.44 3.95 1.79
C LEU A 331 -24.95 3.29 3.08
N VAL A 332 -24.06 3.04 4.03
CA VAL A 332 -24.37 2.39 5.31
C VAL A 332 -24.00 3.33 6.47
N PRO A 333 -24.93 4.19 6.92
CA PRO A 333 -24.69 5.02 8.09
C PRO A 333 -24.31 4.16 9.31
N GLY A 334 -23.27 4.59 10.04
CA GLY A 334 -22.79 3.86 11.21
C GLY A 334 -22.10 2.52 10.89
N LEU A 335 -21.53 2.37 9.69
CA LEU A 335 -20.75 1.18 9.27
C LEU A 335 -19.70 0.78 10.32
N PHE A 336 -19.10 1.78 10.99
CA PHE A 336 -18.27 1.61 12.17
C PHE A 336 -18.36 2.85 13.08
N ARG A 337 -17.90 2.72 14.33
CA ARG A 337 -17.88 3.84 15.29
C ARG A 337 -16.62 4.67 15.11
N TRP A 338 -16.74 5.99 15.03
CA TRP A 338 -15.58 6.88 14.89
C TRP A 338 -15.59 8.04 15.90
N ASN A 339 -16.77 8.54 16.25
CA ASN A 339 -16.95 9.40 17.41
C ASN A 339 -17.31 8.55 18.61
N SER A 340 -16.49 8.61 19.65
CA SER A 340 -16.99 8.46 21.01
C SER A 340 -17.94 9.65 21.19
N GLY A 341 -19.25 9.43 21.15
CA GLY A 341 -20.18 10.51 21.48
C GLY A 341 -19.78 11.14 22.82
N ASN A 342 -20.03 12.44 22.95
CA ASN A 342 -20.16 13.13 24.23
C ASN A 342 -20.81 12.24 25.31
#